data_AF-A0AB34JTJ3-F1
#
_entry.id   AF-A0AB34JTJ3-F1
#
_cell.length_a   1.000
_cell.length_b   1.000
_cell.length_c   1.000
_cell.angle_alpha   90.00
_cell.angle_beta   90.00
_cell.angle_gamma   90.00
#
_symmetry.space_group_name_H-M   'P 1'
#
loop_
_entity.id
_entity.type
_entity.pdbx_description
1 polymer ?
#
loop_
_entity_poly.entity_id
_entity_poly.type
_entity_poly.pdbx_seq_one_letter_code
_entity_poly.pdbx_strand_id
1 'polypeptide(L)'
;MVVYNFKKIETVPTAKDFIDVILSQTQRKTPTVVHPGYNIVRIRQFYMRKVKFTHMNYHDKLTQILTDFPRLDDVHPFYADLINVLYDRDHFKLALGQMNIARQLIDKVGKDYVKLLKYGDSLYRCKTLKRAALGRMCTIMKRQKGALEYLEQESHLPSPHGHGVCVSVK
;
A
#
# COMPACT_ATOMS: atom_id res chain seq x y z
N MET A 1 -7.33 0.08 -30.72
CA MET A 1 -5.88 0.29 -30.53
C MET A 1 -5.66 0.66 -29.08
N VAL A 2 -4.92 -0.16 -28.32
CA VAL A 2 -4.59 0.15 -26.92
C VAL A 2 -3.52 1.23 -26.95
N VAL A 3 -3.93 2.48 -26.74
CA VAL A 3 -3.02 3.61 -26.60
C VAL A 3 -2.49 3.56 -25.18
N TYR A 4 -1.27 3.03 -25.00
CA TYR A 4 -0.61 2.98 -23.70
C TYR A 4 -0.35 4.40 -23.20
N ASN A 5 -1.10 4.84 -22.18
CA ASN A 5 -1.02 6.21 -21.68
C ASN A 5 -0.13 6.28 -20.44
N PHE A 6 1.18 6.29 -20.65
CA PHE A 6 2.20 6.43 -19.59
C PHE A 6 2.10 7.75 -18.81
N LYS A 7 1.24 8.71 -19.22
CA LYS A 7 1.02 9.98 -18.52
C LYS A 7 0.00 9.92 -17.37
N LYS A 8 -0.74 8.82 -17.18
CA LYS A 8 -1.80 8.70 -16.16
C LYS A 8 -1.38 7.93 -14.90
N ILE A 9 -0.09 7.70 -14.69
CA ILE A 9 0.40 6.97 -13.52
C ILE A 9 0.32 7.90 -12.31
N GLU A 10 -0.41 7.51 -11.25
CA GLU A 10 -0.42 8.25 -9.99
C GLU A 10 0.98 8.16 -9.36
N THR A 11 1.48 9.26 -8.80
CA THR A 11 2.80 9.29 -8.15
C THR A 11 2.85 8.24 -7.04
N VAL A 12 3.78 7.30 -7.12
CA VAL A 12 3.98 6.26 -6.11
C VAL A 12 4.68 6.90 -4.92
N PRO A 13 4.05 7.01 -3.73
CA PRO A 13 4.68 7.65 -2.60
C PRO A 13 5.69 6.71 -1.94
N THR A 14 6.71 7.28 -1.29
CA THR A 14 7.70 6.52 -0.53
C THR A 14 7.04 5.68 0.58
N ALA A 15 7.66 4.57 0.97
CA ALA A 15 7.12 3.65 1.98
C ALA A 15 6.69 4.32 3.30
N LYS A 16 7.40 5.37 3.73
CA LYS A 16 7.07 6.12 4.95
C LYS A 16 5.79 6.94 4.76
N ASP A 17 5.73 7.72 3.69
CA ASP A 17 4.59 8.57 3.37
C ASP A 17 3.34 7.72 3.10
N PHE A 18 3.50 6.58 2.44
CA PHE A 18 2.42 5.61 2.24
C PHE A 18 1.83 5.13 3.58
N ILE A 19 2.67 4.82 4.56
CA ILE A 19 2.23 4.43 5.91
C ILE A 19 1.53 5.59 6.61
N ASP A 20 2.11 6.79 6.57
CA ASP A 20 1.60 7.95 7.28
C ASP A 20 0.24 8.42 6.71
N VAL A 21 0.07 8.39 5.39
CA VAL A 21 -1.20 8.69 4.71
C VAL A 21 -2.30 7.72 5.17
N ILE A 22 -2.04 6.41 5.18
CA ILE A 22 -3.04 5.41 5.54
C ILE A 22 -3.38 5.45 7.04
N LEU A 23 -2.38 5.61 7.92
CA LEU A 23 -2.61 5.73 9.35
C LEU A 23 -3.36 7.01 9.70
N SER A 24 -3.02 8.13 9.05
CA SER A 24 -3.71 9.41 9.18
C SER A 24 -5.18 9.29 8.73
N GLN A 25 -5.41 8.70 7.55
CA GLN A 25 -6.75 8.46 7.03
C GLN A 25 -7.58 7.56 7.94
N THR A 26 -6.97 6.51 8.51
CA THR A 26 -7.61 5.63 9.50
C THR A 26 -8.05 6.41 10.73
N GLN A 27 -7.22 7.31 11.27
CA GLN A 27 -7.58 8.10 12.44
C GLN A 27 -8.68 9.11 12.15
N ARG A 28 -8.65 9.77 10.99
CA ARG A 28 -9.64 10.80 10.62
C ARG A 28 -11.01 10.23 10.28
N LYS A 29 -11.07 9.07 9.59
CA LYS A 29 -12.32 8.49 9.08
C LYS A 29 -12.97 7.46 10.02
N THR A 30 -12.31 7.05 11.10
CA THR A 30 -12.87 6.09 12.06
C THR A 30 -13.01 6.71 13.45
N PRO A 31 -14.04 6.33 14.24
CA PRO A 31 -14.21 6.86 15.59
C PRO A 31 -12.97 6.58 16.46
N THR A 32 -12.62 7.50 17.36
CA THR A 32 -11.36 7.47 18.13
C THR A 32 -11.56 7.18 19.61
N VAL A 33 -12.71 7.54 20.18
CA VAL A 33 -12.98 7.43 21.62
C VAL A 33 -13.66 6.10 21.95
N VAL A 34 -13.15 5.41 22.98
CA VAL A 34 -13.74 4.21 23.57
C VAL A 34 -13.57 4.25 25.09
N HIS A 35 -14.62 3.94 25.83
CA HIS A 35 -14.58 3.91 27.30
C HIS A 35 -14.60 2.46 27.81
N PRO A 36 -13.93 2.16 28.95
CA PRO A 36 -13.90 0.82 29.52
C PRO A 36 -15.26 0.25 29.92
N GLY A 37 -16.25 1.10 30.24
CA GLY A 37 -17.60 0.67 30.64
C GLY A 37 -18.50 0.22 29.49
N TYR A 38 -18.02 0.21 28.25
CA TYR A 38 -18.82 -0.24 27.10
C TYR A 38 -18.94 -1.76 27.04
N ASN A 39 -20.06 -2.25 26.51
CA ASN A 39 -20.24 -3.67 26.21
C ASN A 39 -19.09 -4.17 25.32
N ILE A 40 -18.52 -5.32 25.66
CA ILE A 40 -17.40 -5.95 24.95
C ILE A 40 -17.66 -6.09 23.43
N VAL A 41 -18.90 -6.34 23.02
CA VAL A 41 -19.28 -6.43 21.61
C VAL A 41 -19.02 -5.11 20.88
N ARG A 42 -19.33 -3.97 21.50
CA ARG A 42 -19.07 -2.64 20.94
C ARG A 42 -17.57 -2.35 20.85
N ILE A 43 -16.80 -2.74 21.86
CA ILE A 43 -15.33 -2.60 21.89
C ILE A 43 -14.70 -3.44 20.77
N ARG A 44 -15.15 -4.69 20.60
CA ARG A 44 -14.72 -5.59 19.52
C ARG A 44 -15.00 -4.97 18.16
N GLN A 45 -16.22 -4.51 17.91
CA GLN A 45 -16.60 -3.86 16.65
C GLN A 45 -15.77 -2.61 16.36
N PHE A 46 -15.48 -1.80 17.39
CA PHE A 46 -14.63 -0.61 17.27
C PHE A 46 -13.23 -0.95 16.74
N TYR A 47 -12.55 -1.93 17.35
CA TYR A 47 -11.21 -2.33 16.92
C TYR A 47 -11.21 -3.12 15.61
N MET A 48 -12.22 -3.96 15.37
CA MET A 48 -12.39 -4.64 14.08
C MET A 48 -12.56 -3.64 12.94
N ARG A 49 -13.35 -2.59 13.14
CA ARG A 49 -13.54 -1.53 12.13
C ARG A 49 -12.21 -0.86 11.80
N LYS A 50 -11.39 -0.53 12.79
CA LYS A 50 -10.06 0.06 12.55
C LYS A 50 -9.16 -0.88 11.73
N VAL A 51 -9.04 -2.15 12.12
CA VAL A 51 -8.19 -3.12 11.40
C VAL A 51 -8.69 -3.35 9.97
N LYS A 52 -10.00 -3.54 9.78
CA LYS A 52 -10.60 -3.70 8.44
C LYS A 52 -10.42 -2.46 7.58
N PHE A 53 -10.63 -1.27 8.15
CA PHE A 53 -10.50 -0.02 7.42
C PHE A 53 -9.07 0.17 6.93
N THR A 54 -8.08 -0.04 7.79
CA THR A 54 -6.66 0.05 7.39
C THR A 54 -6.30 -0.99 6.34
N HIS A 55 -6.72 -2.25 6.53
CA HIS A 55 -6.53 -3.33 5.57
C HIS A 55 -7.07 -2.98 4.18
N MET A 56 -8.31 -2.48 4.10
CA MET A 56 -8.94 -2.09 2.82
C MET A 56 -8.19 -0.94 2.14
N ASN A 57 -7.82 0.12 2.87
CA ASN A 57 -7.05 1.21 2.25
C ASN A 57 -5.69 0.74 1.71
N TYR A 58 -4.99 -0.15 2.42
CA TYR A 58 -3.77 -0.77 1.91
C TYR A 58 -4.03 -1.56 0.62
N HIS A 59 -5.09 -2.36 0.60
CA HIS A 59 -5.47 -3.16 -0.55
C HIS A 59 -5.81 -2.30 -1.77
N ASP A 60 -6.65 -1.28 -1.58
CA ASP A 60 -7.11 -0.40 -2.65
C ASP A 60 -5.94 0.39 -3.25
N LYS A 61 -5.07 0.97 -2.40
CA LYS A 61 -3.90 1.72 -2.87
C LYS A 61 -2.87 0.84 -3.58
N LEU A 62 -2.59 -0.36 -3.06
CA LEU A 62 -1.69 -1.30 -3.74
C LEU A 62 -2.29 -1.82 -5.05
N THR A 63 -3.60 -2.01 -5.10
CA THR A 63 -4.30 -2.42 -6.33
C THR A 63 -4.23 -1.32 -7.37
N GLN A 64 -4.47 -0.07 -6.98
CA GLN A 64 -4.33 1.09 -7.86
C GLN A 64 -2.94 1.17 -8.48
N ILE A 65 -1.89 1.04 -7.67
CA ILE A 65 -0.50 0.99 -8.16
C ILE A 65 -0.32 -0.15 -9.18
N LEU A 66 -0.82 -1.36 -8.86
CA LEU A 66 -0.70 -2.51 -9.77
C LEU A 66 -1.50 -2.38 -11.07
N THR A 67 -2.59 -1.61 -11.09
CA THR A 67 -3.42 -1.40 -12.29
C THR A 67 -2.94 -0.25 -13.16
N ASP A 68 -2.26 0.74 -12.56
CA ASP A 68 -1.74 1.90 -13.29
C ASP A 68 -0.54 1.51 -14.16
N PHE A 69 0.21 0.49 -13.78
CA PHE A 69 1.32 -0.03 -14.58
C PHE A 69 0.85 -1.05 -15.64
N PRO A 70 1.15 -0.85 -16.93
CA PRO A 70 0.85 -1.83 -17.97
C PRO A 70 1.69 -3.10 -17.77
N ARG A 71 1.08 -4.26 -18.01
CA ARG A 71 1.79 -5.54 -18.00
C ARG A 71 2.71 -5.62 -19.21
N LEU A 72 4.02 -5.74 -18.98
CA LEU A 72 5.02 -5.80 -20.06
C LEU A 72 4.79 -6.97 -21.04
N ASP A 73 4.19 -8.06 -20.57
CA ASP A 73 3.92 -9.25 -21.40
C ASP A 73 2.78 -9.01 -22.43
N ASP A 74 1.90 -8.03 -22.21
CA ASP A 74 0.76 -7.70 -23.10
C ASP A 74 1.05 -6.52 -24.05
N VAL A 75 2.27 -5.97 -23.99
CA VAL A 75 2.70 -4.81 -24.78
C VAL A 75 3.26 -5.26 -26.13
N HIS A 76 3.07 -4.44 -27.18
CA HIS A 76 3.60 -4.75 -28.51
C HIS A 76 5.14 -4.90 -28.48
N PRO A 77 5.74 -5.87 -29.19
CA PRO A 77 7.18 -6.16 -29.15
C PRO A 77 8.08 -4.92 -29.27
N PHE A 78 7.71 -3.98 -30.12
CA PHE A 78 8.41 -2.69 -30.26
C PHE A 78 8.54 -1.90 -28.94
N TYR A 79 7.44 -1.75 -28.20
CA TYR A 79 7.47 -1.06 -26.91
C TYR A 79 8.09 -1.91 -25.81
N ALA A 80 7.99 -3.24 -25.91
CA ALA A 80 8.66 -4.16 -24.98
C ALA A 80 10.19 -4.05 -25.10
N ASP A 81 10.72 -3.99 -26.32
CA ASP A 81 12.15 -3.79 -26.57
C ASP A 81 12.60 -2.39 -26.14
N LEU A 82 11.80 -1.36 -26.40
CA LEU A 82 12.08 0.00 -25.92
C LEU A 82 12.13 0.06 -24.39
N ILE A 83 11.18 -0.56 -23.70
CA ILE A 83 11.17 -0.64 -22.24
C ILE A 83 12.37 -1.43 -21.75
N ASN A 84 12.74 -2.54 -22.40
CA ASN A 84 13.89 -3.35 -22.00
C ASN A 84 15.24 -2.63 -22.16
N VAL A 85 15.35 -1.67 -23.09
CA VAL A 85 16.55 -0.83 -23.27
C VAL A 85 16.56 0.33 -22.28
N LEU A 86 15.41 0.95 -22.01
CA LEU A 86 15.30 2.07 -21.07
C LEU A 86 15.31 1.61 -19.60
N TYR A 87 14.80 0.42 -19.35
CA TYR A 87 14.57 -0.16 -18.04
C TYR A 87 14.87 -1.66 -18.06
N ASP A 88 15.40 -2.19 -16.97
CA ASP A 88 15.57 -3.63 -16.83
C ASP A 88 14.19 -4.28 -16.65
N ARG A 89 13.72 -4.99 -17.68
CA ARG A 89 12.41 -5.67 -17.70
C ARG A 89 12.23 -6.61 -16.51
N ASP A 90 13.30 -7.29 -16.11
CA ASP A 90 13.24 -8.27 -15.04
C ASP A 90 13.18 -7.57 -13.67
N HIS A 91 13.87 -6.44 -13.51
CA HIS A 91 13.75 -5.61 -12.31
C HIS A 91 12.34 -5.02 -12.14
N PHE A 92 11.75 -4.51 -13.22
CA PHE A 92 10.38 -3.98 -13.20
C PHE A 92 9.34 -5.06 -12.85
N LYS A 93 9.45 -6.24 -13.47
CA LYS A 93 8.57 -7.39 -13.17
C LYS A 93 8.73 -7.86 -11.73
N LEU A 94 9.95 -7.85 -11.20
CA LEU A 94 10.25 -8.22 -9.82
C LEU A 94 9.63 -7.22 -8.83
N ALA A 95 9.74 -5.91 -9.07
CA ALA A 95 9.15 -4.88 -8.23
C ALA A 95 7.61 -4.99 -8.17
N LEU A 96 6.94 -5.17 -9.31
CA LEU A 96 5.50 -5.40 -9.36
C LEU A 96 5.09 -6.73 -8.68
N GLY A 97 5.90 -7.77 -8.83
CA GLY A 97 5.73 -9.05 -8.15
C GLY A 97 5.77 -8.88 -6.62
N GLN A 98 6.74 -8.13 -6.12
CA GLN A 98 6.87 -7.80 -4.69
C GLN A 98 5.65 -7.03 -4.16
N MET A 99 5.13 -6.06 -4.93
CA MET A 99 3.91 -5.32 -4.58
C MET A 99 2.69 -6.24 -4.45
N ASN A 100 2.52 -7.17 -5.39
CA ASN A 100 1.41 -8.13 -5.34
C ASN A 100 1.52 -9.08 -4.15
N ILE A 101 2.73 -9.55 -3.81
CA ILE A 101 2.97 -10.38 -2.61
C ILE A 101 2.67 -9.57 -1.34
N ALA A 102 3.11 -8.31 -1.26
CA ALA A 102 2.83 -7.45 -0.13
C ALA A 102 1.33 -7.24 0.09
N ARG A 103 0.57 -7.01 -0.97
CA ARG A 103 -0.90 -6.94 -0.95
C ARG A 103 -1.52 -8.20 -0.36
N GLN A 104 -1.11 -9.37 -0.84
CA GLN A 104 -1.60 -10.65 -0.32
C GLN A 104 -1.24 -10.90 1.15
N LEU A 105 -0.03 -10.51 1.57
CA LEU A 105 0.39 -10.62 2.97
C LEU A 105 -0.44 -9.72 3.88
N ILE A 106 -0.73 -8.50 3.45
CA ILE A 106 -1.59 -7.57 4.19
C ILE A 106 -3.02 -8.12 4.28
N ASP A 107 -3.55 -8.73 3.20
CA ASP A 107 -4.85 -9.39 3.20
C ASP A 107 -4.93 -10.54 4.23
N LYS A 108 -3.88 -11.36 4.30
CA LYS A 108 -3.78 -12.45 5.30
C LYS A 108 -3.78 -11.89 6.72
N VAL A 109 -2.91 -10.91 7.00
CA VAL A 109 -2.83 -10.25 8.31
C VAL A 109 -4.17 -9.63 8.71
N GLY A 110 -4.84 -8.90 7.81
CA GLY A 110 -6.14 -8.31 8.06
C GLY A 110 -7.19 -9.35 8.47
N LYS A 111 -7.30 -10.44 7.70
CA LYS A 111 -8.25 -11.53 7.95
C LYS A 111 -7.98 -12.23 9.28
N ASP A 112 -6.73 -12.54 9.59
CA ASP A 112 -6.36 -13.29 10.80
C ASP A 112 -6.59 -12.48 12.07
N TYR A 113 -6.21 -11.20 12.08
CA TYR A 113 -6.45 -10.34 13.23
C TYR A 113 -7.92 -10.01 13.45
N VAL A 114 -8.72 -9.90 12.39
CA VAL A 114 -10.18 -9.76 12.54
C VAL A 114 -10.79 -11.00 13.19
N LYS A 115 -10.32 -12.21 12.84
CA LYS A 115 -10.76 -13.44 13.51
C LYS A 115 -10.37 -13.45 14.98
N LEU A 116 -9.13 -13.09 15.31
CA LEU A 116 -8.65 -13.02 16.70
C LEU A 116 -9.43 -12.00 17.55
N LEU A 117 -9.79 -10.85 16.98
CA LEU A 117 -10.57 -9.82 17.66
C LEU A 117 -12.00 -10.26 18.03
N LYS A 118 -12.56 -11.29 17.38
CA LYS A 118 -13.90 -11.81 17.73
C LYS A 118 -13.93 -12.41 19.13
N TYR A 119 -12.80 -12.93 19.59
CA TYR A 119 -12.65 -13.60 20.88
C TYR A 119 -11.94 -12.73 21.93
N GLY A 120 -11.79 -11.42 21.70
CA GLY A 120 -11.20 -10.51 22.68
C GLY A 120 -12.08 -10.37 23.93
N ASP A 121 -11.55 -10.66 25.10
CA ASP A 121 -12.24 -10.62 26.40
C ASP A 121 -12.25 -9.22 27.03
N SER A 122 -11.23 -8.42 26.76
CA SER A 122 -10.94 -7.16 27.46
C SER A 122 -10.58 -6.03 26.51
N LEU A 123 -10.77 -4.79 26.97
CA LEU A 123 -10.31 -3.59 26.27
C LEU A 123 -8.80 -3.65 25.98
N TYR A 124 -8.02 -4.10 26.96
CA TYR A 124 -6.57 -4.23 26.84
C TYR A 124 -6.18 -5.20 25.74
N ARG A 125 -6.75 -6.42 25.74
CA ARG A 125 -6.48 -7.44 24.72
C ARG A 125 -6.87 -6.99 23.31
N CYS A 126 -8.01 -6.29 23.17
CA CYS A 126 -8.40 -5.75 21.87
C CYS A 126 -7.46 -4.63 21.40
N LYS A 127 -6.99 -3.77 22.32
CA LYS A 127 -6.03 -2.69 22.03
C LYS A 127 -4.66 -3.25 21.59
N THR A 128 -4.16 -4.30 22.26
CA THR A 128 -2.89 -4.95 21.90
C THR A 128 -2.98 -5.65 20.55
N LEU A 129 -4.08 -6.39 20.29
CA LEU A 129 -4.33 -7.01 18.99
C LEU A 129 -4.38 -5.98 17.85
N LYS A 130 -5.06 -4.85 18.06
CA LYS A 130 -5.07 -3.76 17.07
C LYS A 130 -3.68 -3.20 16.82
N ARG A 131 -2.89 -2.95 17.87
CA ARG A 131 -1.52 -2.43 17.73
C ARG A 131 -0.63 -3.41 16.97
N ALA A 132 -0.76 -4.70 17.27
CA ALA A 132 0.01 -5.75 16.62
C ALA A 132 -0.41 -5.94 15.15
N ALA A 133 -1.69 -5.78 14.80
CA ALA A 133 -2.18 -5.84 13.42
C ALA A 133 -1.60 -4.71 12.57
N LEU A 134 -1.77 -3.46 13.02
CA LEU A 134 -1.25 -2.29 12.32
C LEU A 134 0.28 -2.32 12.22
N GLY A 135 0.96 -2.70 13.31
CA GLY A 135 2.40 -2.86 13.31
C GLY A 135 2.90 -3.86 12.26
N ARG A 136 2.26 -5.03 12.13
CA ARG A 136 2.63 -6.01 11.09
C ARG A 136 2.40 -5.47 9.68
N MET A 137 1.29 -4.77 9.43
CA MET A 137 1.02 -4.14 8.12
C MET A 137 2.10 -3.10 7.77
N CYS A 138 2.46 -2.22 8.72
CA CYS A 138 3.53 -1.25 8.52
C CYS A 138 4.90 -1.92 8.27
N THR A 139 5.23 -2.99 9.00
CA THR A 139 6.49 -3.71 8.79
C THR A 139 6.56 -4.37 7.41
N ILE A 140 5.45 -4.92 6.90
CA ILE A 140 5.39 -5.47 5.54
C ILE A 140 5.72 -4.36 4.53
N MET A 141 5.12 -3.18 4.67
CA MET A 141 5.38 -2.05 3.77
C MET A 141 6.81 -1.51 3.87
N LYS A 142 7.37 -1.43 5.08
CA LYS A 142 8.77 -0.99 5.28
C LYS A 142 9.78 -1.91 4.58
N ARG A 143 9.48 -3.21 4.46
CA ARG A 143 10.34 -4.15 3.73
C ARG A 143 10.34 -3.91 2.23
N GLN A 144 9.29 -3.31 1.68
CA GLN A 144 9.17 -3.04 0.24
C GLN A 144 9.70 -1.65 -0.17
N LYS A 145 10.52 -1.03 0.68
CA LYS A 145 11.07 0.31 0.43
C LYS A 145 11.80 0.38 -0.92
N GLY A 146 12.67 -0.59 -1.22
CA GLY A 146 13.44 -0.60 -2.47
C GLY A 146 12.56 -0.73 -3.73
N ALA A 147 11.50 -1.52 -3.68
CA ALA A 147 10.56 -1.64 -4.81
C ALA A 147 9.75 -0.35 -5.03
N LEU A 148 9.35 0.33 -3.96
CA LEU A 148 8.63 1.61 -4.07
C LEU A 148 9.54 2.73 -4.58
N GLU A 149 10.78 2.81 -4.10
CA GLU A 149 11.77 3.80 -4.58
C GLU A 149 12.09 3.60 -6.07
N TYR A 150 12.21 2.34 -6.51
CA TYR A 150 12.34 2.02 -7.92
C TYR A 150 11.12 2.49 -8.72
N LEU A 151 9.90 2.08 -8.34
CA LEU A 151 8.68 2.46 -9.06
C LEU A 151 8.42 3.97 -9.07
N GLU A 152 8.84 4.70 -8.04
CA GLU A 152 8.79 6.17 -7.99
C GLU A 152 9.68 6.79 -9.06
N GLN A 153 10.94 6.35 -9.18
CA GLN A 153 11.89 6.81 -10.20
C GLN A 153 11.36 6.56 -11.63
N GLU A 154 10.75 5.41 -11.84
CA GLU A 154 10.18 5.00 -13.14
C GLU A 154 8.95 5.85 -13.52
N SER A 155 8.14 6.24 -12.51
CA SER A 155 6.99 7.12 -12.69
C SER A 155 7.36 8.59 -12.96
N HIS A 156 8.58 9.01 -12.57
CA HIS A 156 9.05 10.39 -12.66
C HIS A 156 9.82 10.74 -13.94
N LEU A 157 9.94 9.82 -14.91
CA LEU A 157 10.62 10.16 -16.18
C LEU A 157 9.92 11.34 -16.86
N PRO A 158 10.70 12.38 -17.24
CA PRO A 158 10.14 13.65 -17.63
C PRO A 158 9.39 13.45 -18.94
N SER A 159 8.07 13.68 -18.90
CA SER A 159 7.39 14.21 -20.06
C SER A 159 8.22 15.41 -20.56
N PRO A 160 8.54 15.51 -21.87
CA PRO A 160 9.52 16.48 -22.41
C PRO A 160 9.10 17.97 -22.32
N HIS A 161 8.17 18.31 -21.44
CA HIS A 161 7.81 19.69 -21.09
C HIS A 161 7.82 19.85 -19.57
N GLY A 162 8.70 20.73 -19.10
CA GLY A 162 9.26 20.79 -17.76
C GLY A 162 8.31 21.17 -16.62
N HIS A 163 8.78 20.93 -15.40
CA HIS A 163 9.39 21.97 -14.55
C HIS A 163 10.21 21.26 -13.46
N GLY A 164 11.42 21.76 -13.20
CA GLY A 164 12.40 21.13 -12.34
C GLY A 164 11.96 21.03 -10.88
N VAL A 165 12.25 19.89 -10.27
CA VAL A 165 12.37 19.79 -8.82
C VAL A 165 13.84 19.50 -8.53
N CYS A 166 14.52 20.53 -8.01
CA CYS A 166 15.84 20.42 -7.43
C CYS A 166 15.88 19.28 -6.40
N VAL A 167 16.68 18.26 -6.68
CA VAL A 167 17.13 17.32 -5.67
C VAL A 167 18.11 18.05 -4.76
N SER A 168 17.64 18.49 -3.59
CA SER A 168 18.52 19.00 -2.54
C SER A 168 19.11 17.81 -1.80
N VAL A 169 20.30 17.38 -2.24
CA VAL A 169 21.18 16.49 -1.46
C VAL A 169 21.75 17.30 -0.30
N LYS A 170 21.63 16.78 0.92
CA LYS A 170 22.45 17.15 2.08
C LYS A 170 23.19 15.92 2.55
#